data_AF-A0A529JYY1-F1
#
_entry.id   AF-A0A529JYY1-F1
#
_cell.length_a   1.000
_cell.length_b   1.000
_cell.length_c   1.000
_cell.angle_alpha   90.00
_cell.angle_beta   90.00
_cell.angle_gamma   90.00
#
_symmetry.space_group_name_H-M   'P 1'
#
loop_
_entity.id
_entity.type
_entity.pdbx_description
1 polymer ?
#
loop_
_entity_poly.entity_id
_entity_poly.type
_entity_poly.pdbx_seq_one_letter_code
_entity_poly.pdbx_strand_id
1 'polypeptide(L)'
;LLVYASCWFKTFYPDVFCAAILNSQPMGFYQPAQLVRDARDHGVEIREVDVNFSGWDCALEDAPFDPARILGRHAEMRGVIRTNHAVRLGFRQVKGLSKERMEVFVARRGDGYESVRDVWLRSG
;
A
#
# COMPACT_ATOMS: atom_id res chain seq x y z
N LEU A 1 25.58 -3.19 5.70
CA LEU A 1 24.80 -4.13 4.85
C LEU A 1 23.31 -3.76 4.78
N LEU A 2 22.60 -3.61 5.92
CA LEU A 2 21.16 -3.29 5.95
C LEU A 2 20.77 -2.03 5.18
N VAL A 3 21.53 -0.93 5.33
CA VAL A 3 21.28 0.32 4.61
C VAL A 3 21.35 0.11 3.10
N TYR A 4 22.36 -0.62 2.62
CA TYR A 4 22.52 -0.93 1.20
C TYR A 4 21.35 -1.77 0.67
N ALA A 5 20.94 -2.81 1.42
CA ALA A 5 19.80 -3.64 1.04
C ALA A 5 18.50 -2.82 0.95
N SER A 6 18.23 -1.95 1.94
CA SER A 6 17.05 -1.07 1.91
C SER A 6 17.08 -0.07 0.76
N CYS A 7 18.23 0.55 0.48
CA CYS A 7 18.41 1.44 -0.67
C CYS A 7 18.22 0.70 -2.00
N TRP A 8 18.71 -0.54 -2.09
CA TRP A 8 18.52 -1.38 -3.26
C TRP A 8 17.03 -1.67 -3.49
N PHE A 9 16.30 -2.12 -2.47
CA PHE A 9 14.84 -2.32 -2.58
C PHE A 9 14.11 -1.03 -2.98
N LYS A 10 14.42 0.11 -2.35
CA LYS A 10 13.81 1.39 -2.72
C LYS A 10 14.08 1.79 -4.18
N THR A 11 15.28 1.49 -4.69
CA THR A 11 15.70 1.87 -6.05
C THR A 11 15.03 1.00 -7.12
N PHE A 12 14.98 -0.31 -6.90
CA PHE A 12 14.51 -1.27 -7.91
C PHE A 12 13.05 -1.67 -7.72
N TYR A 13 12.54 -1.70 -6.50
CA TYR A 13 11.18 -2.16 -6.15
C TYR A 13 10.49 -1.19 -5.16
N PRO A 14 10.24 0.06 -5.55
CA PRO A 14 9.60 1.06 -4.69
C PRO A 14 8.20 0.64 -4.21
N ASP A 15 7.46 -0.17 -4.98
CA ASP A 15 6.19 -0.80 -4.62
C ASP A 15 6.34 -1.73 -3.41
N VAL A 16 7.23 -2.71 -3.50
CA VAL A 16 7.51 -3.68 -2.42
C VAL A 16 8.06 -2.97 -1.19
N PHE A 17 8.98 -2.02 -1.40
CA PHE A 17 9.55 -1.22 -0.33
C PHE A 17 8.47 -0.44 0.42
N CYS A 18 7.56 0.24 -0.29
CA CYS A 18 6.48 1.00 0.33
C CYS A 18 5.58 0.09 1.18
N ALA A 19 5.09 -1.01 0.62
CA ALA A 19 4.20 -1.94 1.32
C ALA A 19 4.88 -2.55 2.57
N ALA A 20 6.12 -3.01 2.45
CA ALA A 20 6.86 -3.64 3.56
C ALA A 20 7.12 -2.66 4.71
N ILE A 21 7.52 -1.43 4.39
CA ILE A 21 7.81 -0.39 5.38
C ILE A 21 6.52 0.08 6.04
N LEU A 22 5.40 0.24 5.32
CA LEU A 22 4.11 0.56 5.91
C LEU A 22 3.61 -0.52 6.89
N ASN A 23 3.82 -1.80 6.55
CA ASN A 23 3.40 -2.93 7.37
C ASN A 23 4.29 -3.16 8.61
N SER A 24 5.50 -2.58 8.61
CA SER A 24 6.46 -2.68 9.71
C SER A 24 6.40 -1.48 10.67
N GLN A 25 5.50 -0.51 10.45
CA GLN A 25 5.28 0.61 11.37
C GLN A 25 4.73 0.14 12.73
N PRO A 26 5.04 0.83 13.85
CA PRO A 26 5.79 2.08 13.93
C PRO A 26 7.32 1.87 13.98
N MET A 27 8.06 2.43 13.01
CA MET A 27 9.54 2.38 12.98
C MET A 27 10.20 3.67 13.48
N GLY A 28 9.43 4.74 13.70
CA GLY A 28 9.90 6.00 14.28
C GLY A 28 10.60 6.99 13.32
N PHE A 29 10.88 6.60 12.07
CA PHE A 29 11.65 7.44 11.13
C PHE A 29 10.81 8.13 10.03
N TYR A 30 9.76 7.48 9.55
CA TYR A 30 8.97 7.96 8.41
C TYR A 30 7.49 7.99 8.75
N GLN A 31 6.83 9.10 8.40
CA GLN A 31 5.37 9.17 8.46
C GLN A 31 4.77 8.35 7.30
N PRO A 32 3.68 7.60 7.49
CA PRO A 32 3.06 6.82 6.42
C PRO A 32 2.75 7.63 5.16
N ALA A 33 2.26 8.87 5.31
CA ALA A 33 1.99 9.77 4.20
C ALA A 33 3.25 10.11 3.38
N GLN A 34 4.42 10.21 4.01
CA GLN A 34 5.68 10.45 3.31
C GLN A 34 6.07 9.24 2.45
N LEU A 35 5.87 8.02 2.96
CA LEU A 35 6.16 6.78 2.22
C LEU A 35 5.23 6.60 1.02
N VAL A 36 3.93 6.89 1.20
CA VAL A 36 2.94 6.84 0.13
C VAL A 36 3.27 7.86 -0.96
N ARG A 37 3.63 9.08 -0.57
CA ARG A 37 4.04 10.13 -1.52
C ARG A 37 5.31 9.75 -2.27
N ASP A 38 6.32 9.26 -1.56
CA ASP A 38 7.58 8.82 -2.16
C ASP A 38 7.33 7.72 -3.21
N ALA A 39 6.51 6.70 -2.90
CA ALA A 39 6.15 5.67 -3.86
C ALA A 39 5.41 6.23 -5.10
N ARG A 40 4.44 7.14 -4.92
CA ARG A 40 3.78 7.84 -6.03
C ARG A 40 4.76 8.61 -6.91
N ASP A 41 5.71 9.30 -6.29
CA ASP A 41 6.71 10.09 -7.02
C ASP A 41 7.67 9.19 -7.83
N HIS A 42 7.83 7.91 -7.45
CA HIS A 42 8.51 6.85 -8.23
C HIS A 42 7.57 6.14 -9.23
N GLY A 43 6.36 6.66 -9.46
CA GLY A 43 5.41 6.12 -10.43
C GLY A 43 4.62 4.90 -9.96
N VAL A 44 4.74 4.50 -8.69
CA VAL A 44 3.96 3.40 -8.12
C VAL A 44 2.49 3.82 -8.03
N GLU A 45 1.60 2.96 -8.52
CA GLU A 45 0.16 3.12 -8.33
C GLU A 45 -0.20 2.83 -6.88
N ILE A 46 -0.78 3.82 -6.20
CA ILE A 46 -1.29 3.66 -4.83
C ILE A 46 -2.81 3.58 -4.89
N ARG A 47 -3.36 2.47 -4.45
CA ARG A 47 -4.80 2.27 -4.34
C ARG A 47 -5.22 2.48 -2.89
N GLU A 48 -6.26 3.30 -2.72
CA GLU A 48 -6.78 3.68 -1.42
C GLU A 48 -7.39 2.48 -0.68
N VAL A 49 -7.66 2.69 0.60
CA VAL A 49 -8.36 1.69 1.42
C VAL A 49 -9.75 1.47 0.85
N ASP A 50 -10.11 0.21 0.69
CA ASP A 50 -11.34 -0.25 0.08
C ASP A 50 -11.99 -1.34 0.93
N VAL A 51 -13.30 -1.20 1.18
CA VAL A 51 -14.08 -2.09 2.04
C VAL A 51 -14.16 -3.53 1.53
N ASN A 52 -13.99 -3.75 0.22
CA ASN A 52 -14.09 -5.04 -0.44
C ASN A 52 -12.73 -5.64 -0.79
N PHE A 53 -11.70 -4.82 -0.97
CA PHE A 53 -10.38 -5.31 -1.41
C PHE A 53 -9.30 -5.22 -0.32
N SER A 54 -9.41 -4.31 0.65
CA SER A 54 -8.34 -4.11 1.64
C SER A 54 -8.41 -5.11 2.79
N GLY A 55 -7.24 -5.52 3.28
CA GLY A 55 -7.07 -6.19 4.55
C GLY A 55 -6.59 -5.23 5.65
N TRP A 56 -6.11 -5.76 6.77
CA TRP A 56 -5.48 -4.93 7.80
C TRP A 56 -4.18 -4.29 7.29
N ASP A 57 -3.32 -5.11 6.68
CA ASP A 57 -2.03 -4.71 6.14
C ASP A 57 -2.14 -4.26 4.67
N CYS A 58 -1.14 -3.49 4.23
CA CYS A 58 -1.03 -3.11 2.82
C CYS A 58 -0.69 -4.34 1.98
N ALA A 59 -1.29 -4.44 0.80
CA ALA A 59 -1.09 -5.56 -0.12
C ALA A 59 -0.49 -5.07 -1.45
N LEU A 60 0.14 -5.99 -2.17
CA LEU A 60 0.59 -5.79 -3.54
C LEU A 60 -0.43 -6.42 -4.48
N GLU A 61 -0.97 -5.63 -5.40
CA GLU A 61 -1.92 -6.07 -6.42
C GLU A 61 -1.26 -5.94 -7.79
N ASP A 62 -1.39 -6.94 -8.67
CA ASP A 62 -0.80 -6.88 -10.01
C ASP A 62 -1.27 -5.62 -10.75
N ALA A 63 -0.31 -4.86 -11.27
CA ALA A 63 -0.58 -3.67 -12.06
C ALA A 63 0.58 -3.37 -13.02
N PRO A 64 0.29 -3.00 -14.28
CA PRO A 64 1.34 -2.59 -15.20
C PRO A 64 2.04 -1.33 -14.67
N PHE A 65 3.36 -1.30 -14.79
CA PHE A 65 4.15 -0.13 -14.46
C PHE A 65 4.33 0.76 -15.69
N ASP A 66 4.05 2.05 -15.53
CA ASP A 66 4.26 3.06 -16.55
C ASP A 66 5.38 4.02 -16.11
N PRO A 67 6.59 3.92 -16.69
CA PRO A 67 7.70 4.81 -16.38
C PRO A 67 7.41 6.30 -16.61
N ALA A 68 6.40 6.64 -17.42
CA ALA A 68 5.98 8.03 -17.62
C ALA A 68 5.36 8.66 -16.36
N ARG A 69 4.85 7.83 -15.43
CA ARG A 69 4.32 8.27 -14.13
C ARG A 69 5.41 8.72 -13.15
N ILE A 70 6.67 8.38 -13.41
CA ILE A 70 7.80 8.82 -12.58
C ILE A 70 7.96 10.33 -12.68
N LEU A 71 7.94 11.00 -11.52
CA LEU A 71 8.09 12.44 -11.42
C LEU A 71 9.47 12.87 -11.94
N GLY A 72 9.55 14.04 -12.60
CA GLY A 72 10.76 14.49 -13.30
C GLY A 72 12.04 14.49 -12.46
N ARG A 73 11.95 14.76 -11.15
CA ARG A 73 13.10 14.71 -10.24
C ARG A 73 13.70 13.30 -10.03
N HIS A 74 12.97 12.25 -10.41
CA HIS A 74 13.40 10.85 -10.36
C HIS A 74 13.55 10.26 -11.78
N ALA A 75 13.62 11.09 -12.83
CA ALA A 75 13.64 10.64 -14.22
C ALA A 75 14.78 9.66 -14.54
N GLU A 76 15.94 9.81 -13.89
CA GLU A 76 17.08 8.89 -14.04
C GLU A 76 16.76 7.45 -13.64
N MET A 77 15.74 7.25 -12.79
CA MET A 77 15.35 5.94 -12.29
C MET A 77 14.44 5.16 -13.26
N ARG A 78 13.95 5.78 -14.34
CA ARG A 78 13.02 5.18 -15.31
C ARG A 78 13.54 3.88 -15.92
N GLY A 79 14.85 3.76 -16.11
CA GLY A 79 15.48 2.57 -16.70
C GLY A 79 15.82 1.47 -15.71
N VAL A 80 15.65 1.71 -14.40
CA VAL A 80 16.08 0.76 -13.36
C VAL A 80 14.95 0.26 -12.48
N ILE A 81 13.83 0.99 -12.35
CA ILE A 81 12.67 0.54 -11.57
C ILE A 81 12.06 -0.71 -12.22
N ARG A 82 11.78 -1.72 -11.40
CA ARG A 82 11.27 -3.05 -11.77
C ARG A 82 9.93 -3.37 -11.11
N THR A 83 9.22 -2.34 -10.64
CA THR A 83 7.88 -2.45 -10.08
C THR A 83 6.92 -3.08 -11.08
N ASN A 84 6.03 -3.94 -10.59
CA ASN A 84 4.96 -4.59 -11.35
C ASN A 84 3.68 -4.74 -10.52
N HIS A 85 3.58 -4.02 -9.40
CA HIS A 85 2.42 -4.03 -8.53
C HIS A 85 1.96 -2.61 -8.18
N ALA A 86 0.66 -2.48 -7.96
CA ALA A 86 0.07 -1.39 -7.21
C ALA A 86 0.09 -1.72 -5.71
N VAL A 87 0.26 -0.70 -4.87
CA VAL A 87 0.16 -0.85 -3.41
C VAL A 87 -1.27 -0.51 -2.98
N ARG A 88 -1.98 -1.51 -2.47
CA ARG A 88 -3.26 -1.34 -1.79
C ARG A 88 -3.01 -0.95 -0.34
N LEU A 89 -3.52 0.21 0.08
CA LEU A 89 -3.46 0.60 1.49
C LEU A 89 -4.37 -0.29 2.34
N GLY A 90 -3.84 -0.79 3.46
CA GLY A 90 -4.60 -1.54 4.44
C GLY A 90 -5.33 -0.66 5.45
N PHE A 91 -6.31 -1.24 6.15
CA PHE A 91 -7.09 -0.55 7.20
C PHE A 91 -6.24 0.03 8.32
N ARG A 92 -5.02 -0.50 8.54
CA ARG A 92 -4.05 0.05 9.49
C ARG A 92 -3.76 1.54 9.27
N GLN A 93 -3.92 2.03 8.04
CA GLN A 93 -3.71 3.45 7.70
C GLN A 93 -4.88 4.36 8.08
N VAL A 94 -6.04 3.80 8.43
CA VAL A 94 -7.23 4.56 8.82
C VAL A 94 -7.22 4.78 10.33
N LYS A 95 -7.14 6.05 10.75
CA LYS A 95 -7.14 6.42 12.16
C LYS A 95 -8.47 6.04 12.82
N GLY A 96 -8.38 5.36 13.97
CA GLY A 96 -9.55 5.00 14.79
C GLY A 96 -10.12 3.61 14.52
N LEU A 97 -9.59 2.87 13.55
CA LEU A 97 -9.95 1.46 13.35
C LEU A 97 -9.11 0.56 14.26
N SER A 98 -9.76 -0.45 14.87
CA SER A 98 -9.06 -1.49 15.63
C SER A 98 -8.75 -2.68 14.73
N LYS A 99 -7.57 -3.29 14.94
CA LYS A 99 -7.13 -4.44 14.16
C LYS A 99 -8.13 -5.59 14.27
N GLU A 100 -8.51 -5.91 15.50
CA GLU A 100 -9.38 -7.03 15.83
C GLU A 100 -10.76 -6.88 15.17
N ARG A 101 -11.33 -5.66 15.17
CA ARG A 101 -12.60 -5.38 14.50
C ARG A 101 -12.47 -5.50 12.99
N MET A 102 -11.39 -5.01 12.41
CA MET A 102 -11.19 -5.07 10.96
C MET A 102 -10.87 -6.48 10.45
N GLU A 103 -10.24 -7.32 11.27
CA GLU A 103 -10.07 -8.74 10.94
C GLU A 103 -11.42 -9.47 10.91
N VAL A 104 -12.30 -9.22 11.88
CA VAL A 104 -13.67 -9.77 11.86
C VAL A 104 -14.47 -9.23 10.68
N PHE A 105 -14.36 -7.93 10.39
CA PHE A 105 -14.98 -7.29 9.23
C PHE A 105 -14.58 -8.00 7.92
N VAL A 106 -13.27 -8.18 7.70
CA VAL A 106 -12.75 -8.85 6.50
C VAL A 106 -13.23 -10.30 6.44
N ALA A 107 -13.26 -11.02 7.56
CA ALA A 107 -13.73 -12.40 7.60
C ALA A 107 -15.23 -12.55 7.24
N ARG A 108 -16.04 -11.53 7.49
CA ARG A 108 -17.50 -11.53 7.20
C ARG A 108 -17.85 -11.02 5.80
N ARG A 109 -16.86 -10.54 5.05
CA ARG A 109 -17.04 -9.95 3.71
C ARG A 109 -17.68 -10.91 2.70
N GLY A 110 -17.38 -12.21 2.77
CA GLY A 110 -17.82 -13.16 1.74
C GLY A 110 -17.37 -12.71 0.35
N ASP A 111 -18.29 -12.68 -0.61
CA ASP A 111 -18.05 -12.21 -1.99
C ASP A 111 -17.94 -10.67 -2.11
N GLY A 112 -18.13 -9.94 -1.00
CA GLY A 112 -18.13 -8.49 -0.96
C GLY A 112 -19.36 -7.91 -0.27
N TYR A 113 -19.28 -6.60 -0.02
CA TYR A 113 -20.39 -5.77 0.39
C TYR A 113 -20.90 -4.98 -0.82
N GLU A 114 -22.19 -5.10 -1.10
CA GLU A 114 -22.83 -4.44 -2.25
C GLU A 114 -23.35 -3.03 -1.92
N SER A 115 -23.52 -2.72 -0.63
CA SER A 115 -24.01 -1.42 -0.18
C SER A 115 -23.56 -1.10 1.25
N VAL A 116 -23.66 0.17 1.63
CA VAL A 116 -23.42 0.62 3.01
C VAL A 116 -24.35 -0.09 4.00
N ARG A 117 -25.60 -0.37 3.60
CA ARG A 117 -26.55 -1.12 4.44
C ARG A 117 -26.08 -2.56 4.66
N ASP A 118 -25.55 -3.18 3.61
CA ASP A 118 -25.02 -4.53 3.68
C ASP A 118 -23.80 -4.62 4.62
N VAL A 119 -22.91 -3.63 4.54
CA VAL A 119 -21.82 -3.46 5.51
C VAL A 119 -22.38 -3.43 6.93
N TRP A 120 -23.33 -2.53 7.21
CA TRP A 120 -23.87 -2.35 8.56
C TRP A 120 -24.52 -3.62 9.14
N LEU A 121 -25.22 -4.41 8.31
CA LEU A 121 -25.91 -5.62 8.76
C LEU A 121 -24.96 -6.82 8.97
N ARG A 122 -23.88 -6.90 8.19
CA ARG A 122 -23.01 -8.09 8.15
C ARG A 122 -21.67 -7.89 8.84
N SER A 123 -21.16 -6.67 8.96
CA SER A 123 -19.80 -6.43 9.48
C SER A 123 -19.63 -6.72 10.96
N GLY A 124 -20.72 -6.64 11.74
CA GLY A 124 -20.69 -6.73 13.21
C GLY A 124 -20.46 -5.40 13.90
#